data_AF-A0A1G7DNY9-F1
#
_entry.id   AF-A0A1G7DNY9-F1
#
_cell.length_a   1.000
_cell.length_b   1.000
_cell.length_c   1.000
_cell.angle_alpha   90.00
_cell.angle_beta   90.00
_cell.angle_gamma   90.00
#
_symmetry.space_group_name_H-M   'P 1'
#
loop_
_entity.id
_entity.type
_entity.pdbx_description
1 polymer ?
#
loop_
_entity_poly.entity_id
_entity_poly.type
_entity_poly.pdbx_seq_one_letter_code
_entity_poly.pdbx_strand_id
1 'polypeptide(L)'
;MKDSEEEPGRSIQHAIPPGVTDAFEIRPPSVPKSANAIIDEQMGGCIGYVHEGARGVWNIYNGMGDQVAIEELPLEASPIDPLDVLILGGIVFKIGRWGWLARKNGSAVAAVTSAGTAVMQRFVKLLRTKLLAPQARQIKFTETAARHMAEPGRYVPIHILAAAIRFGTRKIDPQGAKGLFMYRIEMMKLRKTKVMINGRAEIRYIPQKYNLEVVVRESDWTVMHFLYK
;
A
#
# COMPACT_ATOMS: atom_id res chain seq x y z
N MET A 1 11.42 20.03 35.24
CA MET A 1 10.83 20.03 33.89
C MET A 1 11.98 20.03 32.91
N LYS A 2 12.19 18.93 32.18
CA LYS A 2 13.22 18.91 31.13
C LYS A 2 12.52 19.46 29.90
N ASP A 3 12.81 20.71 29.56
CA ASP A 3 12.56 21.21 28.22
C ASP A 3 13.31 20.27 27.28
N SER A 4 12.57 19.39 26.61
CA SER A 4 13.09 18.71 25.44
C SER A 4 13.34 19.80 24.42
N GLU A 5 14.59 20.25 24.30
CA GLU A 5 15.06 20.89 23.08
C GLU A 5 14.53 20.05 21.92
N GLU A 6 13.52 20.59 21.26
CA GLU A 6 12.57 19.83 20.47
C GLU A 6 13.30 19.42 19.18
N GLU A 7 13.80 18.19 19.15
CA GLU A 7 14.52 17.64 18.00
C GLU A 7 13.78 18.00 16.70
N PRO A 8 14.44 18.69 15.74
CA PRO A 8 13.77 19.18 14.55
C PRO A 8 13.42 18.02 13.63
N GLY A 9 12.18 18.02 13.13
CA GLY A 9 11.75 17.05 12.13
C GLY A 9 12.51 17.18 10.81
N ARG A 10 12.92 16.04 10.24
CA ARG A 10 13.58 15.96 8.94
C ARG A 10 12.74 15.16 7.94
N SER A 11 12.73 15.58 6.69
CA SER A 11 12.17 14.78 5.61
C SER A 11 13.14 13.64 5.26
N ILE A 12 12.59 12.45 5.02
CA ILE A 12 13.34 11.30 4.50
C ILE A 12 12.86 10.97 3.10
N GLN A 13 13.73 10.39 2.28
CA GLN A 13 13.35 9.91 0.96
C GLN A 13 12.51 8.63 1.08
N HIS A 14 11.62 8.43 0.09
CA HIS A 14 10.92 7.16 -0.03
C HIS A 14 11.90 6.09 -0.53
N ALA A 15 12.46 5.33 0.41
CA ALA A 15 13.39 4.25 0.13
C ALA A 15 12.99 3.02 0.94
N ILE A 16 13.10 1.84 0.32
CA ILE A 16 12.85 0.56 0.98
C ILE A 16 14.19 0.02 1.47
N PRO A 17 14.34 -0.27 2.76
CA PRO A 17 15.56 -0.87 3.29
C PRO A 17 15.85 -2.24 2.67
N PRO A 18 17.13 -2.60 2.45
CA PRO A 18 17.51 -3.94 2.03
C PRO A 18 16.95 -5.01 2.98
N GLY A 19 16.35 -6.07 2.44
CA GLY A 19 15.77 -7.16 3.23
C GLY A 19 14.29 -7.02 3.57
N VAL A 20 13.65 -5.89 3.26
CA VAL A 20 12.18 -5.79 3.29
C VAL A 20 11.62 -6.49 2.06
N THR A 21 10.85 -7.56 2.28
CA THR A 21 10.18 -8.33 1.22
C THR A 21 8.65 -8.29 1.35
N ASP A 22 8.16 -7.83 2.49
CA ASP A 22 6.74 -7.69 2.78
C ASP A 22 6.20 -6.38 2.22
N ALA A 23 4.90 -6.36 1.90
CA ALA A 23 4.19 -5.15 1.52
C ALA A 23 3.18 -4.74 2.59
N PHE A 24 2.81 -3.46 2.62
CA PHE A 24 1.93 -2.90 3.65
C PHE A 24 0.68 -2.28 3.02
N GLU A 25 -0.48 -2.42 3.67
CA GLU A 25 -1.74 -1.84 3.22
C GLU A 25 -2.53 -1.28 4.42
N ILE A 26 -3.03 -0.06 4.26
CA ILE A 26 -4.12 0.50 5.07
C ILE A 26 -5.20 0.89 4.08
N ARG A 27 -6.40 0.32 4.24
CA ARG A 27 -7.53 0.65 3.37
C ARG A 27 -8.23 1.93 3.85
N PRO A 28 -8.27 2.99 3.03
CA PRO A 28 -9.04 4.18 3.35
C PRO A 28 -10.53 3.85 3.51
N PRO A 29 -11.25 4.48 4.47
CA PRO A 29 -12.67 4.22 4.66
C PRO A 29 -13.55 4.53 3.44
N SER A 30 -13.11 5.43 2.56
CA SER A 30 -13.82 5.78 1.32
C SER A 30 -13.71 4.72 0.23
N VAL A 31 -12.76 3.79 0.33
CA VAL A 31 -12.53 2.75 -0.67
C VAL A 31 -13.46 1.56 -0.43
N PRO A 32 -14.20 1.08 -1.45
CA PRO A 32 -15.04 -0.10 -1.32
C PRO A 32 -14.29 -1.32 -0.76
N LYS A 33 -14.94 -2.09 0.12
CA LYS A 33 -14.33 -3.31 0.71
C LYS A 33 -14.03 -4.38 -0.33
N SER A 34 -14.77 -4.41 -1.43
CA SER A 34 -14.56 -5.31 -2.57
C SER A 34 -13.52 -4.79 -3.56
N ALA A 35 -12.92 -3.60 -3.34
CA ALA A 35 -11.84 -3.11 -4.18
C ALA A 35 -10.58 -3.96 -4.00
N ASN A 36 -9.86 -4.21 -5.09
CA ASN A 36 -8.59 -4.90 -5.07
C ASN A 36 -7.44 -3.91 -4.85
N ALA A 37 -6.52 -4.26 -3.96
CA ALA A 37 -5.33 -3.46 -3.69
C ALA A 37 -4.31 -3.59 -4.84
N ILE A 38 -3.71 -2.47 -5.23
CA ILE A 38 -2.60 -2.38 -6.16
C ILE A 38 -1.33 -2.21 -5.33
N ILE A 39 -0.58 -3.29 -5.18
CA ILE A 39 0.67 -3.33 -4.44
C ILE A 39 1.85 -3.09 -5.37
N ASP A 40 2.74 -2.21 -4.93
CA ASP A 40 3.96 -1.88 -5.62
C ASP A 40 5.16 -2.19 -4.73
N GLU A 41 5.90 -3.24 -5.08
CA GLU A 41 7.08 -3.67 -4.30
C GLU A 41 8.18 -2.62 -4.32
N GLN A 42 8.23 -1.72 -5.32
CA GLN A 42 9.19 -0.61 -5.35
C GLN A 42 8.77 0.54 -4.42
N MET A 43 7.51 0.56 -3.99
CA MET A 43 7.01 1.50 -2.98
C MET A 43 6.82 0.86 -1.61
N GLY A 44 6.95 -0.46 -1.52
CA GLY A 44 6.88 -1.23 -0.27
C GLY A 44 5.45 -1.44 0.21
N GLY A 45 4.43 -1.11 -0.59
CA GLY A 45 3.05 -1.13 -0.11
C GLY A 45 1.99 -0.90 -1.17
N CYS A 46 0.75 -0.83 -0.70
CA CYS A 46 -0.42 -0.48 -1.49
C CYS A 46 -0.35 0.99 -1.93
N ILE A 47 -0.34 1.20 -3.24
CA ILE A 47 -0.30 2.54 -3.85
C ILE A 47 -1.68 3.01 -4.33
N GLY A 48 -2.66 2.12 -4.33
CA GLY A 48 -4.02 2.43 -4.75
C GLY A 48 -4.92 1.20 -4.81
N TYR A 49 -6.13 1.40 -5.31
CA TYR A 49 -7.17 0.40 -5.38
C TYR A 49 -7.89 0.45 -6.72
N VAL A 50 -8.40 -0.70 -7.14
CA VAL A 50 -9.25 -0.84 -8.33
C VAL A 50 -10.55 -1.53 -7.96
N HIS A 51 -11.67 -0.98 -8.42
CA HIS A 51 -13.01 -1.49 -8.10
C HIS A 51 -13.92 -1.42 -9.33
N GLU A 52 -14.49 -2.56 -9.72
CA GLU A 52 -15.55 -2.60 -10.73
C GLU A 52 -16.86 -2.10 -10.09
N GLY A 53 -17.24 -0.85 -10.37
CA GLY A 53 -18.44 -0.25 -9.79
C GLY A 53 -19.70 -0.56 -10.58
N ALA A 54 -19.56 -0.70 -11.90
CA ALA A 54 -20.56 -1.25 -12.81
C ALA A 54 -19.85 -2.18 -13.79
N ARG A 55 -20.58 -3.07 -14.45
CA ARG A 55 -19.99 -4.06 -15.38
C ARG A 55 -19.15 -3.36 -16.46
N GLY A 56 -17.85 -3.64 -16.49
CA GLY A 56 -16.89 -3.03 -17.41
C GLY A 56 -16.40 -1.63 -17.02
N VAL A 57 -16.88 -1.05 -15.92
CA VAL A 57 -16.51 0.29 -15.44
C VAL A 57 -15.65 0.18 -14.19
N TRP A 58 -14.37 0.54 -14.33
CA TRP A 58 -13.36 0.38 -13.31
C TRP A 58 -12.99 1.73 -12.68
N ASN A 59 -13.19 1.81 -11.37
CA ASN A 59 -12.86 2.97 -10.55
C ASN A 59 -11.48 2.76 -9.94
N ILE A 60 -10.58 3.73 -10.14
CA ILE A 60 -9.22 3.69 -9.61
C ILE A 60 -9.11 4.71 -8.48
N TYR A 61 -8.66 4.27 -7.31
CA TYR A 61 -8.43 5.10 -6.14
C TYR A 61 -6.95 5.13 -5.79
N ASN A 62 -6.45 6.26 -5.29
CA ASN A 62 -5.09 6.32 -4.72
C ASN A 62 -5.04 5.67 -3.32
N GLY A 63 -3.84 5.53 -2.75
CA GLY A 63 -3.65 5.00 -1.39
C GLY A 63 -4.28 5.86 -0.27
N MET A 64 -4.75 7.07 -0.59
CA MET A 64 -5.49 7.96 0.31
C MET A 64 -7.01 7.92 0.06
N GLY A 65 -7.48 7.07 -0.84
CA GLY A 65 -8.88 6.83 -1.11
C GLY A 65 -9.56 7.86 -2.00
N ASP A 66 -8.80 8.76 -2.63
CA ASP A 66 -9.32 9.67 -3.64
C ASP A 66 -9.45 8.92 -4.97
N GLN A 67 -10.60 9.05 -5.66
CA GLN A 67 -10.76 8.50 -7.00
C GLN A 67 -9.93 9.32 -7.99
N VAL A 68 -9.03 8.66 -8.72
CA VAL A 68 -8.09 9.30 -9.64
C VAL A 68 -8.36 9.00 -11.11
N ALA A 69 -9.14 7.96 -11.41
CA ALA A 69 -9.58 7.63 -12.76
C ALA A 69 -10.85 6.77 -12.73
N ILE A 70 -11.56 6.81 -13.85
CA ILE A 70 -12.62 5.87 -14.23
C ILE A 70 -12.27 5.40 -15.63
N GLU A 71 -12.27 4.09 -15.86
CA GLU A 71 -12.01 3.51 -17.18
C GLU A 71 -13.13 2.55 -17.56
N GLU A 72 -13.59 2.65 -18.80
CA GLU A 72 -14.45 1.66 -19.41
C GLU A 72 -13.59 0.65 -20.18
N LEU A 73 -13.56 -0.60 -19.71
CA LEU A 73 -12.86 -1.67 -20.41
C LEU A 73 -13.84 -2.43 -21.30
N PRO A 74 -13.46 -2.77 -22.55
CA PRO A 74 -14.34 -3.48 -23.47
C PRO A 74 -14.91 -4.77 -22.85
N LEU A 75 -16.22 -4.96 -22.97
CA LEU A 75 -17.00 -6.06 -22.37
C LEU A 75 -16.51 -7.49 -22.71
N GLU A 76 -15.75 -7.66 -23.79
CA GLU A 76 -15.26 -8.96 -24.26
C GLU A 76 -14.07 -9.52 -23.45
N ALA A 77 -13.50 -8.73 -22.53
CA ALA A 77 -12.51 -9.20 -21.57
C ALA A 77 -12.71 -8.49 -20.24
N SER A 78 -13.32 -9.15 -19.25
CA SER A 78 -13.12 -8.74 -17.86
C SER A 78 -11.67 -9.09 -17.50
N PRO A 79 -10.74 -8.13 -17.39
CA PRO A 79 -9.31 -8.42 -17.32
C PRO A 79 -8.82 -8.72 -15.90
N ILE A 80 -9.70 -8.61 -14.90
CA ILE A 80 -9.36 -8.68 -13.48
C ILE A 80 -10.44 -9.52 -12.77
N ASP A 81 -10.05 -10.65 -12.18
CA ASP A 81 -10.94 -11.39 -11.28
C ASP A 81 -11.09 -10.55 -9.98
N PRO A 82 -12.31 -10.39 -9.44
CA PRO A 82 -12.57 -9.70 -8.17
C PRO A 82 -11.81 -10.26 -6.95
N LEU A 83 -11.11 -11.41 -7.06
CA LEU A 83 -10.36 -12.04 -5.97
C LEU A 83 -8.83 -11.74 -5.95
N ASP A 84 -8.32 -10.89 -6.85
CA ASP A 84 -6.88 -10.69 -7.03
C ASP A 84 -6.32 -9.45 -6.32
N VAL A 85 -5.43 -9.66 -5.35
CA VAL A 85 -4.42 -8.65 -4.99
C VAL A 85 -3.41 -8.56 -6.13
N LEU A 86 -3.25 -7.38 -6.73
CA LEU A 86 -2.35 -7.15 -7.85
C LEU A 86 -1.01 -6.62 -7.35
N ILE A 87 0.09 -7.35 -7.60
CA ILE A 87 1.40 -7.04 -7.02
C ILE A 87 2.47 -6.93 -8.12
N LEU A 88 3.18 -5.79 -8.17
CA LEU A 88 4.22 -5.50 -9.16
C LEU A 88 5.60 -5.39 -8.52
N GLY A 89 6.56 -6.20 -9.02
CA GLY A 89 7.98 -6.14 -8.65
C GLY A 89 8.66 -7.49 -8.41
N GLY A 90 7.88 -8.58 -8.33
CA GLY A 90 8.40 -9.95 -8.24
C GLY A 90 7.29 -10.99 -8.39
N ILE A 91 6.44 -10.78 -9.41
CA ILE A 91 5.29 -11.55 -9.91
C ILE A 91 4.33 -12.09 -8.83
N VAL A 92 3.21 -11.39 -8.60
CA VAL A 92 1.91 -12.03 -8.30
C VAL A 92 0.78 -11.39 -9.13
N PHE A 93 0.43 -12.11 -10.20
CA PHE A 93 -0.89 -12.18 -10.83
C PHE A 93 -1.56 -13.45 -10.31
N LYS A 94 -2.85 -13.44 -9.94
CA LYS A 94 -3.56 -14.70 -9.66
C LYS A 94 -5.04 -14.70 -10.01
N ILE A 95 -5.36 -14.25 -11.23
CA ILE A 95 -6.73 -14.08 -11.73
C ILE A 95 -7.45 -15.40 -11.50
N GLY A 96 -8.33 -15.40 -10.50
CA GLY A 96 -9.20 -16.52 -10.15
C GLY A 96 -9.85 -17.11 -11.41
N ARG A 97 -10.10 -18.43 -11.41
CA ARG A 97 -10.64 -19.24 -12.52
C ARG A 97 -9.88 -19.25 -13.87
N TRP A 98 -9.01 -18.30 -14.19
CA TRP A 98 -8.39 -18.16 -15.52
C TRP A 98 -7.01 -18.81 -15.63
N GLY A 99 -6.32 -19.08 -14.52
CA GLY A 99 -5.12 -19.93 -14.52
C GLY A 99 -5.35 -21.36 -15.03
N TRP A 100 -6.62 -21.82 -15.04
CA TRP A 100 -7.04 -23.08 -15.65
C TRP A 100 -7.43 -22.94 -17.14
N LEU A 101 -7.98 -21.80 -17.56
CA LEU A 101 -8.41 -21.55 -18.96
C LEU A 101 -7.25 -21.19 -19.90
N ALA A 102 -6.17 -20.59 -19.38
CA ALA A 102 -4.94 -20.31 -20.13
C ALA A 102 -4.27 -21.58 -20.70
N ARG A 103 -4.67 -22.76 -20.22
CA ARG A 103 -4.16 -24.06 -20.68
C ARG A 103 -4.83 -24.58 -21.96
N LYS A 104 -5.97 -24.01 -22.38
CA LYS A 104 -6.76 -24.55 -23.50
C LYS A 104 -6.67 -23.78 -24.83
N ASN A 105 -6.59 -22.44 -24.83
CA ASN A 105 -6.68 -21.65 -26.07
C ASN A 105 -5.59 -20.55 -26.15
N GLY A 106 -4.47 -20.85 -26.83
CA GLY A 106 -3.23 -20.07 -26.76
C GLY A 106 -3.18 -18.70 -27.45
N SER A 107 -4.08 -18.36 -28.37
CA SER A 107 -4.00 -17.10 -29.14
C SER A 107 -4.83 -15.95 -28.53
N ALA A 108 -6.07 -16.20 -28.14
CA ALA A 108 -6.94 -15.18 -27.55
C ALA A 108 -6.50 -14.75 -26.13
N VAL A 109 -5.94 -15.68 -25.35
CA VAL A 109 -5.47 -15.42 -23.97
C VAL A 109 -4.21 -14.54 -23.97
N ALA A 110 -3.32 -14.70 -24.95
CA ALA A 110 -2.10 -13.90 -25.05
C ALA A 110 -2.39 -12.41 -25.34
N ALA A 111 -3.34 -12.14 -26.25
CA ALA A 111 -3.78 -10.78 -26.57
C ALA A 111 -4.46 -10.10 -25.36
N VAL A 112 -5.36 -10.81 -24.67
CA VAL A 112 -6.05 -10.31 -23.46
C VAL A 112 -5.07 -10.03 -22.31
N THR A 113 -4.06 -10.88 -22.13
CA THR A 113 -2.99 -10.69 -21.13
C THR A 113 -2.14 -9.45 -21.45
N SER A 114 -1.83 -9.21 -22.74
CA SER A 114 -1.07 -8.03 -23.18
C SER A 114 -1.83 -6.70 -23.03
N ALA A 115 -3.14 -6.69 -23.28
CA ALA A 115 -3.97 -5.49 -23.11
C ALA A 115 -4.19 -5.16 -21.62
N GLY A 116 -4.49 -6.17 -20.80
CA GLY A 116 -4.64 -5.99 -19.35
C GLY A 116 -3.36 -5.50 -18.67
N THR A 117 -2.19 -6.00 -19.10
CA THR A 117 -0.89 -5.51 -18.59
C THR A 117 -0.61 -4.06 -18.99
N ALA A 118 -0.93 -3.64 -20.21
CA ALA A 118 -0.73 -2.26 -20.65
C ALA A 118 -1.61 -1.26 -19.86
N VAL A 119 -2.89 -1.58 -19.66
CA VAL A 119 -3.80 -0.78 -18.82
C VAL A 119 -3.27 -0.72 -17.39
N MET A 120 -2.79 -1.83 -16.85
CA MET A 120 -2.30 -1.86 -15.48
C MET A 120 -1.03 -1.03 -15.28
N GLN A 121 -0.11 -1.05 -16.24
CA GLN A 121 1.07 -0.18 -16.21
C GLN A 121 0.69 1.30 -16.22
N ARG A 122 -0.38 1.68 -16.92
CA ARG A 122 -0.90 3.06 -16.90
C ARG A 122 -1.40 3.44 -15.50
N PHE A 123 -2.20 2.58 -14.86
CA PHE A 123 -2.68 2.84 -13.51
C PHE A 123 -1.55 2.96 -12.51
N VAL A 124 -0.57 2.06 -12.56
CA VAL A 124 0.57 2.09 -11.63
C VAL A 124 1.41 3.33 -11.85
N LYS A 125 1.66 3.72 -13.10
CA LYS A 125 2.35 4.98 -13.41
C LYS A 125 1.57 6.19 -12.86
N LEU A 126 0.26 6.24 -13.05
CA LEU A 126 -0.60 7.29 -12.51
C LEU A 126 -0.53 7.33 -10.98
N LEU A 127 -0.69 6.19 -10.32
CA LEU A 127 -0.70 6.06 -8.86
C LEU A 127 0.65 6.43 -8.26
N ARG A 128 1.77 5.95 -8.83
CA ARG A 128 3.12 6.39 -8.43
C ARG A 128 3.30 7.89 -8.57
N THR A 129 2.84 8.46 -9.68
CA THR A 129 2.91 9.92 -9.91
C THR A 129 2.14 10.68 -8.83
N LYS A 130 0.93 10.22 -8.47
CA LYS A 130 0.12 10.82 -7.40
C LYS A 130 0.74 10.63 -6.02
N LEU A 131 1.34 9.47 -5.77
CA LEU A 131 1.99 9.13 -4.50
C LEU A 131 3.21 10.02 -4.23
N LEU A 132 4.03 10.23 -5.26
CA LEU A 132 5.28 10.99 -5.19
C LEU A 132 5.08 12.49 -5.43
N ALA A 133 3.87 12.92 -5.80
CA ALA A 133 3.57 14.33 -5.97
C ALA A 133 3.79 15.09 -4.64
N PRO A 134 4.36 16.31 -4.67
CA PRO A 134 4.51 17.12 -3.47
C PRO A 134 3.17 17.32 -2.76
N GLN A 135 3.15 17.05 -1.46
CA GLN A 135 1.97 17.25 -0.62
C GLN A 135 2.14 18.54 0.19
N ALA A 136 1.04 19.27 0.38
CA ALA A 136 1.04 20.48 1.20
C ALA A 136 1.52 20.24 2.64
N ARG A 137 1.39 19.00 3.12
CA ARG A 137 1.81 18.55 4.45
C ARG A 137 2.63 17.26 4.31
N GLN A 138 3.94 17.38 4.30
CA GLN A 138 4.84 16.23 4.30
C GLN A 138 5.14 15.82 5.76
N ILE A 139 5.06 14.52 6.05
CA ILE A 139 5.46 14.01 7.35
C ILE A 139 6.99 14.09 7.50
N LYS A 140 7.42 14.51 8.68
CA LYS A 140 8.83 14.57 9.08
C LYS A 140 9.13 13.48 10.09
N PHE A 141 10.40 13.28 10.39
CA PHE A 141 10.87 12.26 11.31
C PHE A 141 11.91 12.83 12.26
N THR A 142 11.89 12.37 13.51
CA THR A 142 13.07 12.44 14.38
C THR A 142 14.17 11.53 13.84
N GLU A 143 15.42 11.75 14.23
CA GLU A 143 16.57 10.90 13.96
C GLU A 143 16.31 9.45 14.39
N THR A 144 15.66 9.27 15.55
CA THR A 144 15.32 7.94 16.07
C THR A 144 14.29 7.24 15.18
N ALA A 145 13.21 7.93 14.79
CA ALA A 145 12.21 7.37 13.89
C ALA A 145 12.81 7.09 12.49
N ALA A 146 13.65 7.98 11.97
CA ALA A 146 14.36 7.79 10.72
C ALA A 146 15.32 6.58 10.77
N ARG A 147 15.98 6.33 11.90
CA ARG A 147 16.82 5.13 12.09
C ARG A 147 15.99 3.86 12.06
N HIS A 148 14.83 3.83 12.71
CA HIS A 148 13.92 2.67 12.64
C HIS A 148 13.40 2.43 11.21
N MET A 149 13.20 3.49 10.42
CA MET A 149 12.87 3.37 9.00
C MET A 149 13.97 2.70 8.17
N ALA A 150 15.22 2.68 8.63
CA ALA A 150 16.32 1.96 7.96
C ALA A 150 16.41 0.48 8.39
N GLU A 151 15.71 0.07 9.46
CA GLU A 151 15.73 -1.30 9.97
C GLU A 151 14.62 -2.13 9.32
N PRO A 152 14.93 -3.23 8.59
CA PRO A 152 13.91 -4.00 7.86
C PRO A 152 12.79 -4.56 8.74
N GLY A 153 13.11 -4.94 9.97
CA GLY A 153 12.14 -5.43 10.95
C GLY A 153 11.21 -4.36 11.49
N ARG A 154 11.57 -3.08 11.39
CA ARG A 154 10.77 -1.95 11.89
C ARG A 154 10.15 -1.09 10.80
N TYR A 155 10.63 -1.20 9.57
CA TYR A 155 10.17 -0.41 8.43
C TYR A 155 8.64 -0.42 8.24
N VAL A 156 8.09 0.76 7.94
CA VAL A 156 6.71 0.97 7.45
C VAL A 156 6.77 2.07 6.38
N PRO A 157 6.24 1.87 5.15
CA PRO A 157 6.32 2.90 4.11
C PRO A 157 5.72 4.25 4.54
N ILE A 158 6.32 5.36 4.08
CA ILE A 158 5.93 6.74 4.43
C ILE A 158 4.43 6.98 4.17
N HIS A 159 3.92 6.52 3.03
CA HIS A 159 2.51 6.71 2.68
C HIS A 159 1.55 5.89 3.56
N ILE A 160 2.01 4.77 4.13
CA ILE A 160 1.25 3.97 5.09
C ILE A 160 1.23 4.69 6.45
N LEU A 161 2.34 5.27 6.89
CA LEU A 161 2.37 6.14 8.07
C LEU A 161 1.45 7.35 7.91
N ALA A 162 1.47 7.99 6.74
CA ALA A 162 0.57 9.10 6.44
C ALA A 162 -0.91 8.67 6.42
N ALA A 163 -1.22 7.49 5.88
CA ALA A 163 -2.57 6.93 5.94
C ALA A 163 -3.02 6.64 7.38
N ALA A 164 -2.12 6.17 8.25
CA ALA A 164 -2.42 5.96 9.66
C ALA A 164 -2.75 7.26 10.39
N ILE A 165 -2.02 8.34 10.08
CA ILE A 165 -2.31 9.67 10.64
C ILE A 165 -3.64 10.21 10.11
N ARG A 166 -3.96 9.98 8.82
CA ARG A 166 -5.18 10.49 8.20
C ARG A 166 -6.45 9.75 8.62
N PHE A 167 -6.38 8.42 8.76
CA PHE A 167 -7.55 7.56 8.96
C PHE A 167 -7.60 6.89 10.34
N GLY A 168 -6.50 6.94 11.09
CA GLY A 168 -6.41 6.29 12.38
C GLY A 168 -7.17 7.03 13.48
N THR A 169 -7.50 6.29 14.53
CA THR A 169 -8.08 6.86 15.74
C THR A 169 -7.03 7.65 16.50
N ARG A 170 -7.23 8.96 16.59
CA ARG A 170 -6.38 9.88 17.34
C ARG A 170 -6.59 9.75 18.85
N LYS A 171 -5.51 9.66 19.61
CA LYS A 171 -5.48 9.62 21.08
C LYS A 171 -4.35 10.51 21.60
N ILE A 172 -4.46 10.94 22.86
CA ILE A 172 -3.35 11.57 23.57
C ILE A 172 -2.21 10.54 23.64
N ASP A 173 -0.96 11.01 23.50
CA ASP A 173 0.21 10.16 23.65
C ASP A 173 0.20 9.44 25.01
N PRO A 174 0.38 8.10 25.06
CA PRO A 174 0.37 7.33 26.29
C PRO A 174 1.40 7.80 27.33
N GLN A 175 2.48 8.47 26.91
CA GLN A 175 3.50 9.00 27.81
C GLN A 175 3.15 10.40 28.34
N GLY A 176 2.03 10.98 27.89
CA GLY A 176 1.51 12.26 28.39
C GLY A 176 2.31 13.48 27.95
N ALA A 177 3.17 13.35 26.95
CA ALA A 177 3.94 14.47 26.43
C ALA A 177 3.03 15.49 25.73
N LYS A 178 3.14 16.77 26.10
CA LYS A 178 2.33 17.85 25.51
C LYS A 178 2.62 17.98 24.01
N GLY A 179 1.57 18.14 23.21
CA GLY A 179 1.68 18.31 21.75
C GLY A 179 1.93 17.01 20.97
N LEU A 180 2.11 15.87 21.65
CA LEU A 180 2.21 14.55 21.03
C LEU A 180 0.86 13.83 21.03
N PHE A 181 0.53 13.22 19.89
CA PHE A 181 -0.67 12.44 19.70
C PHE A 181 -0.34 11.10 19.05
N MET A 182 -1.01 10.05 19.50
CA MET A 182 -0.91 8.72 18.94
C MET A 182 -2.09 8.46 18.00
N TYR A 183 -1.78 8.04 16.79
CA TYR A 183 -2.75 7.57 15.80
C TYR A 183 -2.68 6.05 15.72
N ARG A 184 -3.81 5.37 15.92
CA ARG A 184 -3.90 3.91 15.86
C ARG A 184 -4.84 3.46 14.76
N ILE A 185 -4.40 2.49 13.96
CA ILE A 185 -5.19 1.92 12.87
C ILE A 185 -4.88 0.44 12.66
N GLU A 186 -5.85 -0.32 12.13
CA GLU A 186 -5.58 -1.66 11.61
C GLU A 186 -4.84 -1.57 10.27
N MET A 187 -3.76 -2.33 10.13
CA MET A 187 -2.92 -2.42 8.95
C MET A 187 -2.74 -3.87 8.56
N MET A 188 -2.69 -4.13 7.26
CA MET A 188 -2.30 -5.42 6.71
C MET A 188 -0.83 -5.40 6.35
N LYS A 189 -0.08 -6.40 6.83
CA LYS A 189 1.24 -6.74 6.35
C LYS A 189 1.14 -7.99 5.48
N LEU A 190 1.46 -7.84 4.21
CA LEU A 190 1.39 -8.89 3.20
C LEU A 190 2.74 -9.62 3.17
N ARG A 191 2.79 -10.80 3.77
CA ARG A 191 4.03 -11.57 3.90
C ARG A 191 4.35 -12.33 2.61
N LYS A 192 5.49 -12.04 2.00
CA LYS A 192 5.95 -12.75 0.79
C LYS A 192 6.39 -14.16 1.17
N THR A 193 5.62 -15.16 0.73
CA THR A 193 5.80 -16.58 1.09
C THR A 193 5.95 -17.42 -0.16
N LYS A 194 6.96 -18.29 -0.19
CA LYS A 194 7.10 -19.30 -1.24
C LYS A 194 6.26 -20.52 -0.88
N VAL A 195 5.32 -20.90 -1.74
CA VAL A 195 4.38 -21.99 -1.53
C VAL A 195 4.52 -23.00 -2.68
N MET A 196 4.48 -24.29 -2.37
CA MET A 196 4.51 -25.36 -3.39
C MET A 196 3.09 -25.74 -3.78
N ILE A 197 2.77 -25.67 -5.07
CA ILE A 197 1.46 -26.05 -5.62
C ILE A 197 1.70 -26.94 -6.84
N ASN A 198 1.17 -28.16 -6.82
CA ASN A 198 1.31 -29.13 -7.91
C ASN A 198 2.77 -29.32 -8.36
N GLY A 199 3.70 -29.38 -7.40
CA GLY A 199 5.14 -29.55 -7.66
C GLY A 199 5.87 -28.30 -8.16
N ARG A 200 5.20 -27.14 -8.24
CA ARG A 200 5.80 -25.86 -8.66
C ARG A 200 5.86 -24.88 -7.50
N ALA A 201 6.97 -24.17 -7.41
CA ALA A 201 7.11 -23.08 -6.46
C ALA A 201 6.40 -21.83 -6.98
N GLU A 202 5.49 -21.29 -6.18
CA GLU A 202 4.78 -20.03 -6.44
C GLU A 202 5.00 -19.07 -5.27
N ILE A 203 5.03 -17.78 -5.55
CA ILE A 203 5.05 -16.74 -4.52
C ILE A 203 3.60 -16.41 -4.17
N ARG A 204 3.28 -16.36 -2.89
CA ARG A 204 2.00 -15.90 -2.35
C ARG A 204 2.24 -14.84 -1.29
N TYR A 205 1.38 -13.84 -1.27
CA TYR A 205 1.34 -12.86 -0.19
C TYR A 205 0.26 -13.27 0.79
N ILE A 206 0.67 -13.58 2.02
CA ILE A 206 -0.25 -13.99 3.06
C ILE A 206 -0.56 -12.74 3.90
N PRO A 207 -1.83 -12.27 3.89
CA PRO A 207 -2.22 -11.12 4.69
C PRO A 207 -2.14 -11.44 6.18
N GLN A 208 -1.42 -10.62 6.94
CA GLN A 208 -1.38 -10.66 8.40
C GLN A 208 -1.82 -9.31 8.97
N LYS A 209 -2.77 -9.34 9.90
CA LYS A 209 -3.29 -8.14 10.57
C LYS A 209 -2.33 -7.67 11.66
N TYR A 210 -2.16 -6.36 11.74
CA TYR A 210 -1.41 -5.67 12.77
C TYR A 210 -2.16 -4.39 13.19
N ASN A 211 -1.93 -3.92 14.41
CA ASN A 211 -2.28 -2.58 14.84
C ASN A 211 -1.06 -1.69 14.68
N LEU A 212 -1.12 -0.71 13.78
CA LEU A 212 -0.10 0.31 13.62
C LEU A 212 -0.42 1.49 14.56
N GLU A 213 0.57 1.86 15.38
CA GLU A 213 0.57 3.03 16.25
C GLU A 213 1.63 4.01 15.75
N VAL A 214 1.26 5.26 15.52
CA VAL A 214 2.15 6.33 15.05
C VAL A 214 2.03 7.51 16.00
N VAL A 215 3.13 7.88 16.66
CA VAL A 215 3.19 9.03 17.57
C VAL A 215 3.74 10.23 16.82
N VAL A 216 2.98 11.32 16.82
CA VAL A 216 3.24 12.52 16.02
C VAL A 216 3.21 13.76 16.88
N ARG A 217 4.17 14.65 16.67
CA ARG A 217 4.10 16.04 17.10
C ARG A 217 3.31 16.85 16.06
N GLU A 218 2.13 17.31 16.43
CA GLU A 218 1.21 17.92 15.44
C GLU A 218 1.58 19.35 15.05
N SER A 219 2.40 20.04 15.84
CA SER A 219 2.86 21.40 15.53
C SER A 219 3.63 21.48 14.20
N ASP A 220 4.38 20.42 13.86
CA ASP A 220 5.23 20.37 12.67
C ASP A 220 5.12 19.05 11.87
N TRP A 221 4.21 18.16 12.25
CA TRP A 221 3.96 16.85 11.64
C TRP A 221 5.17 15.91 11.70
N THR A 222 5.92 15.96 12.79
CA THR A 222 7.06 15.09 13.03
C THR A 222 6.64 13.78 13.70
N VAL A 223 6.86 12.68 13.00
CA VAL A 223 6.77 11.32 13.54
C VAL A 223 7.90 11.13 14.54
N MET A 224 7.51 10.97 15.80
CA MET A 224 8.42 10.75 16.92
C MET A 224 8.75 9.26 17.08
N HIS A 225 7.74 8.41 16.87
CA HIS A 225 7.83 6.97 17.02
C HIS A 225 6.73 6.28 16.21
N PHE A 226 6.96 5.03 15.81
CA PHE A 226 5.93 4.17 15.25
C PHE A 226 6.24 2.69 15.55
N LEU A 227 5.18 1.90 15.62
CA LEU A 227 5.20 0.51 16.06
C LEU A 227 4.01 -0.22 15.43
N TYR A 228 4.22 -1.43 14.93
CA TYR A 228 3.12 -2.33 14.59
C TYR A 228 3.18 -3.61 15.43
N LYS A 229 2.05 -4.06 15.96
CA LYS A 229 1.92 -5.23 16.84
C LYS A 229 0.65 -6.03 16.59
#